data_AF-F0J9J8-F1
#
_entry.id   AF-F0J9J8-F1
#
_cell.length_a   1.000
_cell.length_b   1.000
_cell.length_c   1.000
_cell.angle_alpha   90.00
_cell.angle_beta   90.00
_cell.angle_gamma   90.00
#
_symmetry.space_group_name_H-M   'P 1'
#
loop_
_entity.id
_entity.type
_entity.pdbx_description
1 polymer ?
#
loop_
_entity_poly.entity_id
_entity_poly.type
_entity_poly.pdbx_seq_one_letter_code
_entity_poly.pdbx_strand_id
1 'polypeptide(L)'
;WPASVRLQTLIRVGGRGPLTTSCRYNAAAGAPPATPPPQTKTKFGPLKDEDRIFQNLYGRHDWRLKGAMSRGDWYKTKEIVLKGPDWIIDEIKKSGLRGRGGAGFPSGLKWSFMNKPSDGRP
;
A
#
# COMPACT_ATOMS: atom_id res chain seq x y z
N TRP A 1 19.36 23.56 -40.25
CA TRP A 1 20.24 23.78 -41.40
C TRP A 1 21.69 23.72 -40.91
N PRO A 2 22.58 22.97 -41.60
CA PRO A 2 22.82 21.55 -41.23
C PRO A 2 24.31 21.14 -41.23
N ALA A 3 24.56 19.86 -40.88
CA ALA A 3 25.69 18.96 -41.20
C ALA A 3 26.16 18.25 -39.92
N SER A 4 26.24 16.92 -39.80
CA SER A 4 26.71 15.95 -40.78
C SER A 4 26.02 14.60 -40.60
N VAL A 5 25.52 14.07 -41.71
CA VAL A 5 25.05 12.70 -41.90
C VAL A 5 26.27 11.84 -42.22
N ARG A 6 26.58 10.82 -41.42
CA ARG A 6 27.57 9.81 -41.78
C ARG A 6 26.82 8.58 -42.30
N LEU A 7 26.74 8.51 -43.63
CA LEU A 7 26.35 7.31 -44.36
C LEU A 7 27.40 6.23 -44.12
N GLN A 8 26.99 5.12 -43.53
CA GLN A 8 27.73 3.87 -43.65
C GLN A 8 26.88 2.92 -44.49
N THR A 9 27.14 3.02 -45.79
CA THR A 9 26.77 2.04 -46.80
C THR A 9 27.49 0.74 -46.47
N LEU A 10 26.77 -0.24 -45.92
CA LEU A 10 27.23 -1.63 -45.94
C LEU A 10 26.25 -2.44 -46.76
N ILE A 11 26.57 -2.55 -48.05
CA ILE A 11 26.01 -3.54 -48.97
C ILE A 11 26.49 -4.90 -48.47
N ARG A 12 25.62 -5.69 -47.84
CA ARG A 12 25.84 -7.12 -47.64
C ARG A 12 24.90 -7.90 -48.53
N VAL A 13 25.51 -8.47 -49.55
CA VAL A 13 24.96 -9.45 -50.48
C VAL A 13 24.53 -10.72 -49.72
N GLY A 14 23.34 -11.22 -50.06
CA GLY A 14 23.03 -12.66 -50.01
C GLY A 14 22.43 -13.20 -48.71
N GLY A 15 21.18 -13.67 -48.79
CA GLY A 15 20.60 -14.55 -47.78
C GLY A 15 19.07 -14.61 -47.82
N ARG A 16 18.52 -15.49 -48.66
CA ARG A 16 17.12 -15.93 -48.57
C ARG A 16 16.93 -16.64 -47.22
N GLY A 17 16.16 -16.03 -46.33
CA GLY A 17 15.64 -16.64 -45.09
C GLY A 17 14.25 -16.07 -44.81
N PRO A 18 13.31 -16.86 -44.25
CA PRO A 18 11.92 -16.44 -44.09
C PRO A 18 11.79 -15.27 -43.11
N LEU A 19 10.93 -14.29 -43.44
CA LEU A 19 10.55 -13.20 -42.54
C LEU A 19 9.88 -13.79 -41.28
N THR A 20 10.59 -13.79 -40.16
CA THR A 20 9.97 -13.89 -38.85
C THR A 20 9.63 -12.47 -38.37
N THR A 21 8.35 -12.10 -38.49
CA THR A 21 7.80 -10.94 -37.78
C THR A 21 7.92 -11.18 -36.28
N SER A 22 8.96 -10.61 -35.66
CA SER A 22 9.01 -10.54 -34.19
C SER A 22 8.17 -9.35 -33.74
N CYS A 23 6.97 -9.62 -33.22
CA CYS A 23 6.22 -8.65 -32.43
C CYS A 23 7.03 -8.31 -31.18
N ARG A 24 7.76 -7.19 -31.21
CA ARG A 24 8.34 -6.59 -30.01
C ARG A 24 7.20 -6.00 -29.19
N TYR A 25 6.69 -6.76 -28.23
CA TYR A 25 5.97 -6.17 -27.10
C TYR A 25 6.97 -5.35 -26.29
N ASN A 26 6.87 -4.02 -26.36
CA ASN A 26 7.50 -3.14 -25.39
C ASN A 26 6.79 -3.32 -24.04
N ALA A 27 7.24 -4.29 -23.26
CA ALA A 27 6.88 -4.41 -21.86
C ALA A 27 7.67 -3.36 -21.07
N ALA A 28 7.17 -2.13 -21.02
CA ALA A 28 7.49 -1.23 -19.92
C ALA A 28 6.83 -1.81 -18.67
N ALA A 29 7.46 -2.82 -18.08
CA ALA A 29 7.06 -3.39 -16.81
C ALA A 29 7.25 -2.30 -15.75
N GLY A 30 6.19 -1.54 -15.46
CA GLY A 30 6.09 -0.82 -14.21
C GLY A 30 6.35 -1.81 -13.09
N ALA A 31 7.38 -1.56 -12.29
CA ALA A 31 7.76 -2.43 -11.18
C ALA A 31 6.51 -2.76 -10.34
N PRO A 32 6.31 -4.03 -9.95
CA PRO A 32 5.21 -4.37 -9.07
C PRO A 32 5.29 -3.51 -7.80
N PRO A 33 4.14 -3.05 -7.26
CA PRO A 33 4.12 -2.23 -6.06
C PRO A 33 4.91 -2.95 -4.97
N ALA A 34 5.88 -2.23 -4.40
CA ALA A 34 6.89 -2.73 -3.48
C ALA A 34 6.30 -3.78 -2.53
N THR A 35 6.82 -5.01 -2.63
CA THR A 35 6.46 -6.10 -1.73
C THR A 35 6.67 -5.61 -0.30
N PRO A 36 5.66 -5.69 0.59
CA PRO A 36 5.84 -5.31 1.98
C PRO A 36 7.00 -6.10 2.58
N PRO A 37 7.79 -5.51 3.48
CA PRO A 37 9.00 -6.13 3.99
C PRO A 37 8.70 -7.55 4.50
N PRO A 38 9.54 -8.54 4.14
CA PRO A 38 9.30 -9.93 4.50
C PRO A 38 9.24 -10.02 6.03
N GLN A 39 8.12 -10.53 6.53
CA GLN A 39 7.90 -10.66 7.97
C GLN A 39 8.93 -11.66 8.52
N THR A 40 9.91 -11.14 9.27
CA THR A 40 11.09 -11.90 9.71
C THR A 40 10.81 -12.87 10.87
N LYS A 41 9.62 -12.76 11.49
CA LYS A 41 9.24 -13.61 12.62
C LYS A 41 8.72 -14.96 12.10
N THR A 42 9.36 -16.04 12.54
CA THR A 42 9.03 -17.43 12.15
C THR A 42 8.18 -18.15 13.19
N LYS A 43 8.11 -17.62 14.42
CA LYS A 43 7.25 -18.12 15.51
C LYS A 43 6.23 -17.05 15.88
N PHE A 44 4.96 -17.46 15.98
CA PHE A 44 3.83 -16.61 16.34
C PHE A 44 3.09 -17.22 17.54
N GLY A 45 2.29 -16.44 18.26
CA GLY A 45 1.37 -16.98 19.26
C GLY A 45 1.44 -16.38 20.67
N PRO A 46 2.62 -16.15 21.29
CA PRO A 46 2.63 -15.56 22.62
C PRO A 46 2.28 -14.06 22.51
N LEU A 47 1.04 -13.73 22.86
CA LEU A 47 0.56 -12.36 23.01
C LEU A 47 0.37 -12.10 24.50
N LYS A 48 1.08 -11.11 25.05
CA LYS A 48 0.91 -10.74 26.44
C LYS A 48 -0.40 -9.98 26.64
N ASP A 49 -0.87 -9.92 27.87
CA ASP A 49 -2.11 -9.21 28.20
C ASP A 49 -2.01 -7.71 27.96
N GLU A 50 -0.83 -7.12 28.14
CA GLU A 50 -0.51 -5.72 27.83
C GLU A 50 -0.60 -5.38 26.33
N ASP A 51 -0.33 -6.36 25.46
CA ASP A 51 -0.37 -6.19 24.01
C ASP A 51 -1.79 -6.32 23.42
N ARG A 52 -2.79 -6.60 24.27
CA ARG A 52 -4.19 -6.73 23.85
C ARG A 52 -4.78 -5.35 23.63
N ILE A 53 -5.20 -5.08 22.39
CA ILE A 53 -5.94 -3.87 22.03
C ILE A 53 -7.33 -3.86 22.71
N PHE A 54 -7.98 -5.02 22.83
CA PHE A 54 -9.31 -5.15 23.46
C PHE A 54 -9.20 -5.70 24.88
N GLN A 55 -8.92 -4.82 25.84
CA GLN A 55 -8.68 -5.20 27.24
C GLN A 55 -9.96 -5.63 27.99
N ASN A 56 -11.11 -4.97 27.75
CA ASN A 56 -12.38 -5.28 28.41
C ASN A 56 -13.28 -6.22 27.58
N LEU A 57 -12.70 -7.26 26.96
CA LEU A 57 -13.45 -8.16 26.07
C LEU A 57 -14.55 -8.95 26.82
N TYR A 58 -14.31 -9.29 28.09
CA TYR A 58 -15.22 -10.10 28.90
C TYR A 58 -16.20 -9.28 29.76
N GLY A 59 -16.21 -7.95 29.62
CA GLY A 59 -17.11 -7.09 30.39
C GLY A 59 -16.86 -7.09 31.91
N ARG A 60 -15.65 -7.48 32.35
CA ARG A 60 -15.25 -7.50 33.77
C ARG A 60 -15.09 -6.09 34.34
N HIS A 61 -14.84 -5.11 33.47
CA HIS A 61 -14.75 -3.70 33.81
C HIS A 61 -15.95 -2.93 33.25
N ASP A 62 -16.15 -1.71 33.75
CA ASP A 62 -17.22 -0.83 33.27
C ASP A 62 -17.05 -0.53 31.76
N TRP A 63 -18.10 -0.81 30.99
CA TRP A 63 -18.16 -0.55 29.55
C TRP A 63 -18.55 0.90 29.24
N ARG A 64 -18.97 1.67 30.25
CA ARG A 64 -19.33 3.08 30.12
C ARG A 64 -18.08 3.96 29.91
N LEU A 65 -18.33 5.23 29.62
CA LEU A 65 -17.29 6.22 29.33
C LEU A 65 -16.19 6.30 30.41
N LYS A 66 -16.58 6.24 31.69
CA LYS A 66 -15.61 6.31 32.80
C LYS A 66 -14.63 5.13 32.78
N GLY A 67 -15.12 3.91 32.58
CA GLY A 67 -14.27 2.72 32.45
C GLY A 67 -13.44 2.71 31.16
N ALA A 68 -13.95 3.31 30.07
CA ALA A 68 -13.20 3.47 28.83
C ALA A 68 -12.01 4.43 29.00
N MET A 69 -12.25 5.59 29.59
CA MET A 69 -11.17 6.55 29.88
C MET A 69 -10.08 5.97 30.78
N SER A 70 -10.43 5.13 31.76
CA SER A 70 -9.42 4.48 32.63
C SER A 70 -8.55 3.45 31.92
N ARG A 71 -8.99 2.89 30.79
CA ARG A 71 -8.19 1.96 29.96
C ARG A 71 -7.33 2.67 28.91
N GLY A 72 -7.46 3.99 28.79
CA GLY A 72 -6.80 4.78 27.75
C GLY A 72 -7.60 4.93 26.47
N ASP A 73 -8.86 4.47 26.43
CA ASP A 73 -9.77 4.85 25.34
C ASP A 73 -9.97 6.38 25.39
N TRP A 74 -10.11 7.02 24.23
CA TRP A 74 -10.17 8.50 24.08
C TRP A 74 -8.87 9.27 24.37
N TYR A 75 -7.76 8.61 24.64
CA TYR A 75 -6.47 9.27 24.87
C TYR A 75 -5.96 10.00 23.61
N LYS A 76 -5.68 11.31 23.75
CA LYS A 76 -5.10 12.17 22.69
C LYS A 76 -5.82 12.13 21.34
N THR A 77 -7.10 11.75 21.33
CA THR A 77 -7.91 11.68 20.10
C THR A 77 -7.98 13.00 19.36
N LYS A 78 -8.05 14.13 20.10
CA LYS A 78 -7.98 15.48 19.53
C LYS A 78 -6.71 15.71 18.72
N GLU A 79 -5.56 15.31 19.24
CA GLU A 79 -4.26 15.47 18.55
C GLU A 79 -4.19 14.59 17.29
N ILE A 80 -4.74 13.38 17.35
CA ILE A 80 -4.80 12.47 16.20
C ILE A 80 -5.62 13.07 15.06
N VAL A 81 -6.78 13.65 15.37
CA VAL A 81 -7.65 14.30 14.37
C VAL A 81 -6.96 15.52 13.74
N LEU A 82 -6.24 16.31 14.53
CA LEU A 82 -5.55 17.51 14.04
C LEU A 82 -4.38 17.22 13.09
N LYS A 83 -3.80 16.02 13.12
CA LYS A 83 -2.75 15.61 12.17
C LYS A 83 -3.25 15.42 10.73
N GLY A 84 -4.57 15.38 10.54
CA GLY A 84 -5.21 15.27 9.23
C GLY A 84 -5.35 13.83 8.71
N PRO A 85 -6.21 13.64 7.69
CA PRO A 85 -6.58 12.32 7.19
C PRO A 85 -5.42 11.59 6.51
N ASP A 86 -4.55 12.30 5.78
CA ASP A 86 -3.43 11.68 5.06
C ASP A 86 -2.43 11.01 6.01
N TRP A 87 -2.11 11.69 7.11
CA TRP A 87 -1.23 11.13 8.14
C TRP A 87 -1.81 9.85 8.76
N ILE A 88 -3.11 9.82 9.04
CA ILE A 88 -3.80 8.65 9.60
C ILE A 88 -3.78 7.49 8.60
N ILE A 89 -4.06 7.76 7.33
CA ILE A 89 -4.06 6.74 6.27
C ILE A 89 -2.66 6.13 6.12
N ASP A 90 -1.62 6.94 6.13
CA ASP A 90 -0.24 6.48 6.02
C ASP A 90 0.19 5.63 7.21
N GLU A 91 -0.22 5.98 8.44
CA GLU A 91 0.06 5.18 9.62
C GLU A 91 -0.62 3.80 9.57
N ILE A 92 -1.84 3.73 9.03
CA ILE A 92 -2.57 2.47 8.85
C ILE A 92 -1.98 1.62 7.73
N LYS A 93 -1.46 2.25 6.67
CA LYS A 93 -0.71 1.53 5.63
C LYS A 93 0.58 0.94 6.20
N LYS A 94 1.32 1.70 7.01
CA LYS A 94 2.55 1.25 7.69
C LYS A 94 2.31 0.10 8.67
N SER A 95 1.20 0.13 9.39
CA SER A 95 0.84 -0.94 10.34
C SER A 95 0.48 -2.26 9.66
N GLY A 96 0.28 -2.27 8.34
CA GLY A 96 -0.07 -3.48 7.59
C GLY A 96 -1.45 -4.03 7.95
N LEU A 97 -2.34 -3.21 8.48
CA LEU A 97 -3.66 -3.65 8.93
C LEU A 97 -4.53 -4.10 7.74
N ARG A 98 -4.91 -5.38 7.77
CA ARG A 98 -5.83 -6.00 6.80
C ARG A 98 -7.25 -6.09 7.38
N GLY A 99 -8.26 -5.98 6.53
CA GLY A 99 -9.66 -6.04 6.92
C GLY A 99 -10.00 -7.33 7.66
N ARG A 100 -10.71 -7.21 8.77
CA ARG A 100 -11.07 -8.32 9.68
C ARG A 100 -12.43 -8.98 9.36
N GLY A 101 -13.11 -8.55 8.29
CA GLY A 101 -14.40 -9.10 7.86
C GLY A 101 -14.33 -10.30 6.91
N GLY A 102 -13.17 -10.97 6.77
CA GLY A 102 -12.99 -12.19 5.96
C GLY A 102 -12.27 -11.98 4.62
N ALA A 103 -12.46 -10.86 3.93
CA ALA A 103 -11.81 -10.61 2.63
C ALA A 103 -10.31 -10.26 2.72
N GLY A 104 -9.81 -9.87 3.89
CA GLY A 104 -8.38 -9.58 4.11
C GLY A 104 -7.83 -8.41 3.28
N PHE A 105 -8.68 -7.52 2.77
CA PHE A 105 -8.28 -6.36 1.97
C PHE A 105 -7.49 -5.34 2.82
N PRO A 106 -6.40 -4.73 2.33
CA PRO A 106 -5.63 -3.74 3.09
C PRO A 106 -6.48 -2.51 3.46
N SER A 107 -6.63 -2.24 4.76
CA SER A 107 -7.56 -1.22 5.26
C SER A 107 -7.13 0.19 4.88
N GLY A 108 -5.83 0.50 4.98
CA GLY A 108 -5.30 1.81 4.61
C GLY A 108 -5.46 2.14 3.13
N LEU A 109 -5.34 1.14 2.25
CA LEU A 109 -5.61 1.33 0.82
C LEU A 109 -7.09 1.57 0.56
N LYS A 110 -7.99 0.82 1.23
CA LYS A 110 -9.45 1.02 1.13
C LYS A 110 -9.83 2.44 1.48
N TRP A 111 -9.26 2.98 2.55
CA TRP A 111 -9.60 4.33 3.05
C TRP A 111 -9.01 5.43 2.15
N SER A 112 -7.86 5.19 1.52
CA SER A 112 -7.26 6.16 0.60
C SER A 112 -8.10 6.46 -0.65
N PHE A 113 -9.02 5.58 -1.04
CA PHE A 113 -9.94 5.83 -2.16
C PHE A 113 -10.93 6.97 -1.91
N MET A 114 -11.11 7.38 -0.64
CA MET A 114 -12.05 8.44 -0.28
C MET A 114 -11.41 9.84 -0.37
N ASN A 115 -10.09 9.96 -0.29
CA ASN A 115 -9.36 11.23 -0.42
C ASN A 115 -9.15 11.65 -1.89
N LYS A 116 -10.04 11.26 -2.80
CA LYS A 116 -9.95 11.72 -4.18
C LYS A 116 -10.17 13.24 -4.18
N PRO A 117 -9.22 14.05 -4.69
CA PRO A 117 -9.56 15.40 -5.07
C PRO A 117 -10.75 15.32 -6.04
N SER A 118 -11.69 16.25 -5.94
CA SER A 118 -12.69 16.41 -6.98
C SER A 118 -11.94 16.80 -8.25
N ASP A 119 -11.54 15.81 -9.04
CA ASP A 119 -11.17 16.05 -10.43
C ASP A 119 -12.41 16.64 -11.06
N GLY A 120 -12.35 17.96 -11.24
CA GLY A 120 -13.31 18.76 -11.98
C GLY A 120 -13.35 18.23 -13.40
N ARG A 121 -14.07 17.14 -13.59
CA ARG A 121 -14.68 16.84 -14.87
C ARG A 121 -15.67 17.99 -15.12
N PRO A 122 -15.57 18.72 -16.24
CA PRO A 122 -16.54 19.75 -16.57
C PRO A 122 -17.96 19.17 -16.65
#